data_AF-A0A251WX59-F1
#
_entry.id   AF-A0A251WX59-F1
#
_cell.length_a   1.000
_cell.length_b   1.000
_cell.length_c   1.000
_cell.angle_alpha   90.00
_cell.angle_beta   90.00
_cell.angle_gamma   90.00
#
_symmetry.space_group_name_H-M   'P 1'
#
loop_
_entity.id
_entity.type
_entity.pdbx_description
1 polymer ?
#
loop_
_entity_poly.entity_id
_entity_poly.type
_entity_poly.pdbx_seq_one_letter_code
_entity_poly.pdbx_strand_id
1 'polypeptide(L)'
;MTRGEVEEEIRQKLDMLRVPQPEFRLPIEFQNDNLPFVEGDGPYFKWLRRIDGKTNDERVVEGPELVFLTMEHLTMAMARQVEKQTRTRKKAGLLTRLRAKGEYGAGLDNYSRKTWMDAHVRLMSAIHEGWGTRVRLKYDMMLKKFPLTKDERADARMVDLTQFGID
;
A
#
# COMPACT_ATOMS: atom_id res chain seq x y z
N MET A 1 22.79 -6.43 6.01
CA MET A 1 22.49 -5.03 6.35
C MET A 1 22.08 -4.96 7.80
N THR A 2 22.57 -3.95 8.52
CA THR A 2 22.13 -3.57 9.86
C THR A 2 20.81 -2.81 9.80
N ARG A 3 20.14 -2.63 10.94
CA ARG A 3 18.91 -1.82 11.03
C ARG A 3 19.10 -0.40 10.49
N GLY A 4 20.19 0.27 10.88
CA GLY A 4 20.48 1.64 10.44
C GLY A 4 20.65 1.75 8.92
N GLU A 5 21.29 0.75 8.30
CA GLU A 5 21.42 0.68 6.83
C GLU A 5 20.06 0.49 6.14
N VAL A 6 19.19 -0.36 6.71
CA VAL A 6 17.82 -0.56 6.20
C VAL A 6 17.00 0.73 6.31
N GLU A 7 17.06 1.42 7.45
CA GLU A 7 16.33 2.68 7.67
C GLU A 7 16.85 3.81 6.76
N GLU A 8 18.15 3.88 6.52
CA GLU A 8 18.74 4.80 5.54
C GLU A 8 18.27 4.49 4.12
N GLU A 9 18.28 3.22 3.70
CA GLU A 9 17.81 2.86 2.36
C GLU A 9 16.32 3.20 2.16
N ILE A 10 15.48 2.96 3.16
CA ILE A 10 14.06 3.36 3.13
C ILE A 10 13.92 4.87 2.99
N ARG A 11 14.70 5.66 3.73
CA ARG A 11 14.68 7.13 3.63
C ARG A 11 15.06 7.60 2.22
N GLN A 12 16.07 7.00 1.62
CA GLN A 12 16.46 7.30 0.23
C GLN A 12 15.36 6.95 -0.76
N LYS A 13 14.69 5.80 -0.61
CA LYS A 13 13.56 5.42 -1.49
C LYS A 13 12.35 6.36 -1.33
N LEU A 14 12.08 6.82 -0.12
CA LEU A 14 11.03 7.80 0.16
C LEU A 14 11.35 9.16 -0.45
N ASP A 15 12.62 9.57 -0.43
CA ASP A 15 13.09 10.80 -1.09
C ASP A 15 12.95 10.72 -2.61
N MET A 16 13.23 9.56 -3.24
CA MET A 16 12.98 9.33 -4.67
C MET A 16 11.50 9.55 -5.05
N LEU A 17 10.57 9.29 -4.13
CA LEU A 17 9.14 9.53 -4.29
C LEU A 17 8.70 10.94 -3.85
N ARG A 18 9.62 11.87 -3.58
CA ARG A 18 9.34 13.22 -3.07
C ARG A 18 8.55 13.23 -1.75
N VAL A 19 8.70 12.18 -0.92
CA VAL A 19 8.11 12.10 0.42
C VAL A 19 9.23 11.96 1.46
N PRO A 20 10.12 12.96 1.61
CA PRO A 20 11.25 12.84 2.52
C PRO A 20 10.77 12.62 3.96
N GLN A 21 11.35 11.63 4.63
CA GLN A 21 11.11 11.35 6.04
C GLN A 21 12.46 11.20 6.76
N PRO A 22 13.17 12.29 7.08
CA PRO A 22 14.51 12.23 7.66
C PRO A 22 14.56 11.47 9.00
N GLU A 23 13.46 11.54 9.75
CA GLU A 23 13.27 10.87 11.04
C GLU A 23 12.63 9.48 10.94
N PHE A 24 12.52 8.90 9.74
CA PHE A 24 11.95 7.56 9.58
C PHE A 24 12.74 6.55 10.41
N ARG A 25 12.03 5.76 11.21
CA ARG A 25 12.54 4.63 11.97
C ARG A 25 11.60 3.45 11.80
N LEU A 26 12.16 2.25 11.71
CA LEU A 26 11.36 1.04 11.74
C LEU A 26 10.70 0.94 13.12
N PRO A 27 9.38 0.67 13.21
CA PRO A 27 8.74 0.47 14.50
C PRO A 27 9.33 -0.75 15.22
N ILE A 28 9.73 -0.58 16.47
CA ILE A 28 10.15 -1.67 17.36
C ILE A 28 8.98 -2.29 18.12
N GLU A 29 7.86 -1.56 18.21
CA GLU A 29 6.66 -1.96 18.92
C GLU A 29 5.44 -1.75 18.03
N PHE A 30 4.39 -2.52 18.32
CA PHE A 30 3.10 -2.34 17.67
C PHE A 30 2.45 -1.03 18.12
N GLN A 31 2.32 -0.06 17.22
CA GLN A 31 1.65 1.20 17.49
C GLN A 31 0.19 1.21 16.99
N ASN A 32 -0.04 0.69 15.79
CA ASN A 32 -1.35 0.59 15.16
C ASN A 32 -1.27 -0.37 13.94
N ASP A 33 -2.41 -0.66 13.30
CA ASP A 33 -2.47 -1.54 12.13
C ASP A 33 -1.80 -0.95 10.87
N ASN A 34 -1.30 0.29 10.93
CA ASN A 34 -0.83 1.01 9.74
C ASN A 34 0.63 0.74 9.39
N LEU A 35 1.44 0.14 10.28
CA LEU A 35 2.80 -0.31 9.93
C LEU A 35 3.14 -1.61 10.66
N PRO A 36 3.74 -2.61 9.98
CA PRO A 36 4.37 -3.75 10.63
C PRO A 36 5.47 -3.31 11.59
N PHE A 37 5.68 -4.04 12.68
CA PHE A 37 6.82 -3.82 13.56
C PHE A 37 7.93 -4.85 13.28
N VAL A 38 9.16 -4.46 13.61
CA VAL A 38 10.37 -5.18 13.19
C VAL A 38 11.29 -5.42 14.38
N GLU A 39 11.55 -6.70 14.67
CA GLU A 39 12.52 -7.12 15.68
C GLU A 39 13.86 -7.49 15.03
N GLY A 40 14.96 -7.19 15.73
CA GLY A 40 16.32 -7.49 15.33
C GLY A 40 17.07 -6.27 14.78
N ASP A 41 18.41 -6.37 14.82
CA ASP A 41 19.34 -5.33 14.35
C ASP A 41 20.12 -5.73 13.08
N GLY A 42 19.77 -6.89 12.51
CA GLY A 42 20.39 -7.46 11.31
C GLY A 42 21.37 -8.60 11.61
N PRO A 43 21.77 -9.37 10.57
CA PRO A 43 21.37 -9.23 9.17
C PRO A 43 19.97 -9.78 8.86
N TYR A 44 19.39 -10.53 9.80
CA TYR A 44 18.03 -11.06 9.72
C TYR A 44 17.10 -10.32 10.68
N PHE A 45 15.86 -10.15 10.27
CA PHE A 45 14.84 -9.42 10.99
C PHE A 45 13.57 -10.25 11.07
N LYS A 46 12.83 -10.12 12.17
CA LYS A 46 11.46 -10.61 12.22
C LYS A 46 10.52 -9.48 11.82
N TRP A 47 9.80 -9.70 10.73
CA TRP A 47 8.76 -8.81 10.25
C TRP A 47 7.40 -9.34 10.73
N LEU A 48 6.69 -8.51 11.48
CA LEU A 48 5.49 -8.90 12.21
C LEU A 48 4.33 -7.97 11.88
N ARG A 49 3.24 -8.53 11.34
CA ARG A 49 2.01 -7.79 11.04
C ARG A 49 0.85 -8.27 11.91
N ARG A 50 0.26 -7.33 12.64
CA ARG A 50 -0.98 -7.53 13.38
C ARG A 50 -2.17 -6.91 12.65
N ILE A 51 -3.32 -7.57 12.74
CA ILE A 51 -4.62 -7.09 12.26
C ILE A 51 -5.62 -7.48 13.36
N ASP A 52 -6.41 -6.53 13.85
CA ASP A 52 -7.39 -6.73 14.93
C ASP A 52 -6.78 -7.38 16.18
N GLY A 53 -5.57 -6.95 16.55
CA GLY A 53 -4.84 -7.44 17.73
C GLY A 53 -4.25 -8.85 17.60
N LYS A 54 -4.41 -9.52 16.45
CA LYS A 54 -3.81 -10.84 16.18
C LYS A 54 -2.64 -10.75 15.22
N THR A 55 -1.53 -11.41 15.53
CA THR A 55 -0.43 -11.60 14.56
C THR A 55 -0.94 -12.47 13.42
N ASN A 56 -1.06 -11.89 12.23
CA ASN A 56 -1.57 -12.58 11.04
C ASN A 56 -0.46 -12.96 10.06
N ASP A 57 0.71 -12.33 10.17
CA ASP A 57 1.85 -12.60 9.29
C ASP A 57 3.15 -12.40 10.09
N GLU A 58 3.96 -13.44 10.15
CA GLU A 58 5.28 -13.46 10.78
C GLU A 58 6.28 -14.05 9.80
N ARG A 59 7.38 -13.33 9.56
CA ARG A 59 8.41 -13.75 8.61
C ARG A 59 9.78 -13.38 9.14
N VAL A 60 10.76 -14.26 8.92
CA VAL A 60 12.18 -13.93 9.07
C VAL A 60 12.70 -13.54 7.69
N VAL A 61 13.25 -12.33 7.57
CA VAL A 61 13.71 -11.76 6.30
C VAL A 61 15.07 -11.11 6.45
N GLU A 62 15.80 -11.02 5.34
CA GLU A 62 17.05 -10.26 5.26
C GLU A 62 16.78 -8.76 5.06
N GLY A 63 17.81 -7.93 5.29
CA GLY A 63 17.74 -6.48 5.12
C GLY A 63 17.12 -5.99 3.79
N PRO A 64 17.57 -6.44 2.61
CA PRO A 64 17.01 -5.98 1.34
C PRO A 64 15.52 -6.32 1.18
N GLU A 65 15.13 -7.51 1.63
CA GLU A 65 13.72 -7.94 1.61
C GLU A 65 12.89 -7.11 2.60
N LEU A 66 13.45 -6.74 3.75
CA LEU A 66 12.80 -5.84 4.70
C LEU A 66 12.57 -4.43 4.13
N VAL A 67 13.52 -3.88 3.36
CA VAL A 67 13.34 -2.62 2.63
C VAL A 67 12.16 -2.77 1.67
N PHE A 68 12.13 -3.83 0.85
CA PHE A 68 11.04 -4.09 -0.07
C PHE A 68 9.67 -4.16 0.64
N LEU A 69 9.55 -4.97 1.69
CA LEU A 69 8.29 -5.17 2.40
C LEU A 69 7.79 -3.88 3.06
N THR A 70 8.70 -3.09 3.62
CA THR A 70 8.37 -1.78 4.20
C THR A 70 7.88 -0.81 3.12
N MET A 71 8.59 -0.71 2.00
CA MET A 71 8.20 0.16 0.90
C MET A 71 6.90 -0.28 0.22
N GLU A 72 6.66 -1.58 0.08
CA GLU A 72 5.39 -2.14 -0.41
C GLU A 72 4.23 -1.68 0.47
N HIS A 73 4.40 -1.70 1.79
CA HIS A 73 3.34 -1.32 2.71
C HIS A 73 3.08 0.19 2.70
N LEU A 74 4.14 1.01 2.74
CA LEU A 74 4.04 2.47 2.72
C LEU A 74 3.41 2.98 1.42
N THR A 75 3.88 2.51 0.27
CA THR A 75 3.38 2.95 -1.04
C THR A 75 1.97 2.42 -1.32
N MET A 76 1.60 1.24 -0.82
CA MET A 76 0.20 0.78 -0.84
C MET A 76 -0.72 1.75 -0.07
N ALA A 77 -0.29 2.24 1.09
CA ALA A 77 -1.07 3.21 1.87
C ALA A 77 -1.21 4.54 1.12
N MET A 78 -0.12 5.04 0.52
CA MET A 78 -0.13 6.24 -0.34
C MET A 78 -1.11 6.07 -1.51
N ALA A 79 -1.01 4.96 -2.26
CA ALA A 79 -1.89 4.67 -3.39
C ALA A 79 -3.38 4.64 -3.00
N ARG A 80 -3.71 4.03 -1.86
CA ARG A 80 -5.08 4.00 -1.33
C ARG A 80 -5.56 5.39 -0.91
N GLN A 81 -4.69 6.21 -0.33
CA GLN A 81 -5.03 7.57 0.06
C GLN A 81 -5.32 8.45 -1.16
N VAL A 82 -4.52 8.35 -2.22
CA VAL A 82 -4.75 9.06 -3.49
C VAL A 82 -6.05 8.60 -4.14
N GLU A 83 -6.28 7.29 -4.18
CA GLU A 83 -7.52 6.74 -4.72
C GLU A 83 -8.73 7.28 -3.94
N LYS A 84 -8.65 7.30 -2.60
CA LYS A 84 -9.69 7.86 -1.72
C LYS A 84 -9.94 9.35 -1.99
N GLN A 85 -8.88 10.15 -2.14
CA GLN A 85 -8.99 11.59 -2.41
C GLN A 85 -9.61 11.91 -3.77
N THR A 86 -9.42 11.02 -4.75
CA THR A 86 -9.95 11.18 -6.11
C THR A 86 -11.31 10.54 -6.33
N ARG A 87 -11.93 9.97 -5.28
CA ARG A 87 -13.27 9.36 -5.41
C ARG A 87 -14.33 10.42 -5.60
N THR A 88 -15.25 10.13 -6.49
CA THR A 88 -16.46 10.92 -6.70
C THR A 88 -17.67 10.10 -6.27
N ARG A 89 -18.58 10.73 -5.51
CA ARG A 89 -19.84 10.09 -5.15
C ARG A 89 -20.67 9.84 -6.41
N LYS A 90 -21.22 8.64 -6.54
CA LYS A 90 -22.22 8.31 -7.56
C LYS A 90 -23.58 8.85 -7.15
N LYS A 91 -24.43 9.17 -8.13
CA LYS A 91 -25.86 9.40 -7.88
C LYS A 91 -26.52 8.08 -7.48
N ALA A 92 -26.42 7.73 -6.20
CA ALA A 92 -27.05 6.55 -5.62
C ALA A 92 -28.53 6.83 -5.33
N GLY A 93 -29.40 5.88 -5.70
CA GLY A 93 -30.83 5.90 -5.35
C GLY A 93 -31.06 5.75 -3.84
N LEU A 94 -32.28 6.09 -3.39
CA LEU A 94 -32.64 6.10 -1.96
C LEU A 94 -32.35 4.77 -1.25
N LEU A 95 -32.69 3.64 -1.90
CA LEU A 95 -32.44 2.29 -1.38
C LEU A 95 -30.95 1.98 -1.18
N THR A 96 -30.10 2.40 -2.10
CA THR A 96 -28.64 2.22 -2.01
C THR A 96 -28.05 3.05 -0.88
N ARG A 97 -28.55 4.27 -0.68
CA ARG A 97 -28.14 5.14 0.43
C ARG A 97 -28.55 4.57 1.79
N LEU A 98 -29.75 4.01 1.90
CA LEU A 98 -30.26 3.39 3.14
C LEU A 98 -29.56 2.08 3.49
N ARG A 99 -29.08 1.32 2.49
CA ARG A 99 -28.33 0.07 2.71
C ARG A 99 -26.85 0.27 2.98
N ALA A 100 -26.30 1.42 2.62
CA ALA A 100 -24.91 1.75 2.90
C ALA A 100 -24.68 1.94 4.41
N LYS A 101 -23.77 1.16 5.00
CA LYS A 101 -23.26 1.40 6.35
C LYS A 101 -21.98 2.23 6.27
N GLY A 102 -21.96 3.38 6.93
CA GLY A 102 -20.80 4.29 6.99
C GLY A 102 -20.72 5.30 5.83
N GLU A 103 -19.71 6.18 5.86
CA GLU A 103 -19.51 7.24 4.85
C GLU A 103 -19.14 6.72 3.43
N TYR A 104 -18.75 5.45 3.32
CA TYR A 104 -18.22 4.82 2.10
C TYR A 104 -18.82 3.41 1.90
N GLY A 105 -20.14 3.34 1.68
CA GLY A 105 -20.80 2.09 1.31
C GLY A 105 -20.48 1.69 -0.14
N ALA A 106 -20.36 0.38 -0.39
CA ALA A 106 -20.24 -0.16 -1.74
C ALA A 106 -21.36 0.38 -2.66
N GLY A 107 -20.98 0.97 -3.80
CA GLY A 107 -21.90 1.57 -4.76
C GLY A 107 -22.31 3.02 -4.50
N LEU A 108 -21.76 3.67 -3.46
CA LEU A 108 -21.95 5.12 -3.23
C LEU A 108 -20.91 5.99 -3.92
N ASP A 109 -19.76 5.44 -4.27
CA ASP A 109 -18.68 6.12 -4.97
C ASP A 109 -18.17 5.27 -6.15
N ASN A 110 -17.19 5.81 -6.88
CA ASN A 110 -16.47 5.12 -7.94
C ASN A 110 -15.19 4.44 -7.42
N TYR A 111 -15.27 3.83 -6.24
CA TYR A 111 -14.17 3.03 -5.74
C TYR A 111 -13.84 1.88 -6.69
N SER A 112 -12.55 1.71 -6.96
CA SER A 112 -12.05 0.55 -7.70
C SER A 112 -10.75 0.05 -7.11
N ARG A 113 -10.70 -1.25 -6.82
CA ARG A 113 -9.45 -1.93 -6.45
C ARG A 113 -8.37 -1.75 -7.51
N LYS A 114 -8.75 -1.78 -8.79
CA LYS A 114 -7.80 -1.62 -9.91
C LYS A 114 -7.07 -0.29 -9.85
N THR A 115 -7.79 0.79 -9.55
CA THR A 115 -7.24 2.15 -9.49
C THR A 115 -6.07 2.25 -8.51
N TRP A 116 -6.24 1.82 -7.25
CA TRP A 116 -5.15 1.91 -6.27
C TRP A 116 -4.08 0.83 -6.47
N MET A 117 -4.41 -0.33 -7.04
CA MET A 117 -3.42 -1.35 -7.41
C MET A 117 -2.47 -0.87 -8.50
N ASP A 118 -3.00 -0.27 -9.56
CA ASP A 118 -2.20 0.30 -10.66
C ASP A 118 -1.32 1.45 -10.15
N ALA A 119 -1.85 2.29 -9.26
CA ALA A 119 -1.09 3.37 -8.61
C ALA A 119 0.07 2.83 -7.77
N HIS A 120 -0.19 1.80 -6.96
CA HIS A 120 0.86 1.16 -6.15
C HIS A 120 1.95 0.52 -7.02
N VAL A 121 1.58 -0.13 -8.13
CA VAL A 121 2.56 -0.67 -9.08
C VAL A 121 3.43 0.45 -9.66
N ARG A 122 2.85 1.60 -10.03
CA ARG A 122 3.62 2.76 -10.53
C ARG A 122 4.58 3.31 -9.47
N LEU A 123 4.11 3.48 -8.23
CA LEU A 123 4.96 3.92 -7.10
C LEU A 123 6.15 2.97 -6.89
N MET A 124 5.90 1.66 -6.85
CA MET A 124 6.98 0.68 -6.65
C MET A 124 7.92 0.59 -7.85
N SER A 125 7.41 0.79 -9.08
CA SER A 125 8.24 0.84 -10.30
C SER A 125 9.18 2.04 -10.31
N ALA A 126 8.73 3.19 -9.80
CA ALA A 126 9.54 4.41 -9.71
C ALA A 126 10.70 4.26 -8.70
N ILE A 127 10.53 3.44 -7.67
CA ILE A 127 11.61 3.12 -6.72
C ILE A 127 12.61 2.12 -7.33
N HIS A 128 12.09 1.06 -7.95
CA HIS A 128 12.89 -0.01 -8.55
C HIS A 128 12.05 -0.82 -9.56
N GLU A 129 12.52 -0.97 -10.79
CA GLU A 129 11.76 -1.59 -11.88
C GLU A 129 11.24 -3.00 -11.53
N GLY A 130 12.11 -3.84 -10.94
CA GLY A 130 11.74 -5.19 -10.51
C GLY A 130 10.65 -5.24 -9.41
N TRP A 131 10.51 -4.19 -8.61
CA TRP A 131 9.56 -4.18 -7.49
C TRP A 131 8.13 -3.95 -7.97
N GLY A 132 7.94 -3.05 -8.94
CA GLY A 132 6.64 -2.86 -9.59
C GLY A 132 6.13 -4.15 -10.23
N THR A 133 7.02 -4.90 -10.89
CA THR A 133 6.69 -6.21 -11.47
C THR A 133 6.27 -7.22 -10.41
N ARG A 134 7.00 -7.30 -9.29
CA ARG A 134 6.66 -8.20 -8.16
C ARG A 134 5.29 -7.88 -7.58
N VAL A 135 4.98 -6.60 -7.38
CA VAL A 135 3.66 -6.15 -6.87
C VAL A 135 2.54 -6.45 -7.87
N ARG A 136 2.77 -6.24 -9.17
CA ARG A 136 1.80 -6.57 -10.22
C ARG A 136 1.44 -8.06 -10.20
N LEU A 137 2.43 -8.94 -10.15
CA LEU A 137 2.21 -10.39 -10.09
C LEU A 137 1.41 -10.80 -8.85
N LYS A 138 1.68 -10.18 -7.70
CA LYS A 138 0.89 -10.38 -6.46
C LYS A 138 -0.57 -10.01 -6.67
N TYR A 139 -0.87 -8.89 -7.34
CA TYR A 139 -2.25 -8.50 -7.65
C TYR A 139 -2.90 -9.41 -8.69
N ASP A 140 -2.18 -9.83 -9.72
CA ASP A 140 -2.71 -10.77 -10.72
C ASP A 140 -3.13 -12.09 -10.06
N MET A 141 -2.30 -12.64 -9.16
CA MET A 141 -2.65 -13.83 -8.38
C MET A 141 -3.86 -13.60 -7.47
N MET A 142 -3.91 -12.47 -6.79
CA MET A 142 -5.03 -12.14 -5.90
C MET A 142 -6.34 -11.97 -6.70
N LEU A 143 -6.31 -11.31 -7.86
CA LEU A 143 -7.47 -11.08 -8.71
C LEU A 143 -7.95 -12.36 -9.42
N LYS A 144 -7.09 -13.35 -9.63
CA LYS A 144 -7.52 -14.71 -10.04
C LYS A 144 -8.44 -15.34 -8.99
N LYS A 145 -8.16 -15.15 -7.70
CA LYS A 145 -8.96 -15.71 -6.60
C LYS A 145 -10.15 -14.81 -6.22
N PHE A 146 -9.97 -13.50 -6.32
CA PHE A 146 -10.96 -12.50 -5.93
C PHE A 146 -11.14 -11.45 -7.03
N PRO A 147 -11.82 -11.80 -8.14
CA PRO A 147 -11.96 -10.94 -9.31
C PRO A 147 -12.59 -9.58 -8.98
N LEU A 148 -12.31 -8.59 -9.84
CA LEU A 148 -12.98 -7.29 -9.79
C LEU A 148 -14.46 -7.45 -10.12
N THR A 149 -15.31 -6.71 -9.41
CA THR A 149 -16.73 -6.61 -9.75
C THR A 149 -16.91 -5.89 -11.10
N LYS A 150 -18.13 -5.88 -11.63
CA LYS A 150 -18.42 -5.10 -12.85
C LYS A 150 -18.24 -3.60 -12.60
N ASP A 151 -18.67 -3.11 -11.44
CA ASP A 151 -18.56 -1.70 -11.07
C ASP A 151 -17.10 -1.28 -10.90
N GLU A 152 -16.28 -2.07 -10.20
CA GLU A 152 -14.85 -1.77 -10.05
C GLU A 152 -14.13 -1.72 -11.40
N ARG A 153 -14.54 -2.53 -12.37
CA ARG A 153 -13.98 -2.47 -13.73
C ARG A 153 -14.41 -1.22 -14.48
N ALA A 154 -15.68 -0.81 -14.34
CA ALA A 154 -16.20 0.38 -15.00
C ALA A 154 -15.63 1.67 -14.40
N ASP A 155 -15.35 1.68 -13.10
CA ASP A 155 -14.82 2.84 -12.36
C ASP A 155 -13.29 2.92 -12.33
N ALA A 156 -12.61 1.92 -12.91
CA ALA A 156 -11.15 1.88 -12.95
C ALA A 156 -10.62 3.11 -13.70
N ARG A 157 -9.68 3.82 -13.07
CA ARG A 157 -9.09 5.05 -13.62
C ARG A 157 -7.61 5.11 -13.28
N MET A 158 -6.88 5.94 -14.01
CA MET A 158 -5.53 6.32 -13.63
C MET A 158 -5.60 7.50 -12.66
N VAL A 159 -4.92 7.39 -11.51
CA VAL A 159 -4.76 8.52 -10.58
C VAL A 159 -3.51 9.32 -10.91
N ASP A 160 -3.58 10.60 -10.61
CA ASP A 160 -2.45 11.51 -10.67
C ASP A 160 -1.46 11.21 -9.52
N LEU A 161 -0.20 10.97 -9.88
CA LEU A 161 0.90 10.68 -8.97
C LEU A 161 2.03 11.72 -9.09
N THR A 162 1.79 12.86 -9.73
CA THR A 162 2.78 13.92 -9.93
C THR A 162 3.33 14.47 -8.62
N GLN A 163 2.52 14.45 -7.55
CA GLN A 163 2.96 14.79 -6.19
C GLN A 163 4.12 13.90 -5.70
N PHE A 164 4.26 12.68 -6.24
CA PHE A 164 5.36 11.74 -5.97
C PHE A 164 6.46 11.77 -7.05
N GLY A 165 6.39 12.70 -8.01
CA GLY A 165 7.33 12.78 -9.13
C GLY A 165 7.09 11.75 -10.23
N ILE A 166 5.88 11.20 -10.35
CA ILE A 166 5.51 10.20 -11.36
C ILE A 166 4.47 10.79 -12.31
N ASP A 167 4.81 10.85 -13.59
CA ASP A 167 3.91 11.27 -14.69
C ASP A 167 2.99 10.13 -15.14
#